data_AF-A0A960ZKI8-F1
#
_entry.id   AF-A0A960ZKI8-F1
#
_cell.length_a   1.000
_cell.length_b   1.000
_cell.length_c   1.000
_cell.angle_alpha   90.00
_cell.angle_beta   90.00
_cell.angle_gamma   90.00
#
_symmetry.space_group_name_H-M   'P 1'
#
loop_
_entity.id
_entity.type
_entity.pdbx_description
1 polymer ?
#
loop_
_entity_poly.entity_id
_entity_poly.type
_entity_poly.pdbx_seq_one_letter_code
_entity_poly.pdbx_strand_id
1 'polypeptide(L)' 'QKPMDKNITTIDVEDFNLNLKFKPEGARSERLNLLAVSSDFVQPFGSFTGEFILQNKKVIVSGLGVVEDHYAKW' A
#
# COMPACT_ATOMS: atom_id res chain seq x y z
N GLN A 1 12.43 10.97 0.56
CA GLN A 1 12.23 9.75 1.39
C GLN A 1 12.95 8.58 0.75
N LYS A 2 13.31 7.54 1.51
CA LYS A 2 13.77 6.26 0.96
C LYS A 2 12.52 5.52 0.44
N PRO A 3 12.56 4.85 -0.74
CA PRO A 3 11.41 4.12 -1.25
C PRO A 3 10.89 3.10 -0.22
N MET A 4 9.56 2.93 -0.18
CA MET A 4 8.87 2.04 0.76
C MET A 4 9.54 0.66 0.78
N ASP A 5 9.88 0.21 1.99
CA ASP A 5 10.58 -1.05 2.20
C ASP A 5 9.67 -2.22 1.83
N LYS A 6 10.21 -3.29 1.24
CA LYS A 6 9.43 -4.44 0.74
C LYS A 6 8.96 -5.38 1.85
N ASN A 7 8.74 -4.85 3.05
CA ASN A 7 8.31 -5.63 4.19
C ASN A 7 6.80 -5.84 4.14
N ILE A 8 6.35 -6.95 4.76
CA ILE A 8 4.93 -7.20 4.94
C ILE A 8 4.36 -6.08 5.80
N THR A 9 3.32 -5.43 5.29
CA THR A 9 2.66 -4.30 5.96
C THR A 9 1.29 -4.75 6.44
N THR A 10 0.96 -4.42 7.70
CA THR A 10 -0.39 -4.64 8.24
C THR A 10 -1.19 -3.36 8.05
N ILE A 11 -2.43 -3.51 7.59
CA ILE A 11 -3.39 -2.43 7.37
C ILE A 11 -4.58 -2.75 8.26
N ASP A 12 -4.77 -1.90 9.26
CA ASP A 12 -5.87 -1.97 10.20
C ASP A 12 -6.81 -0.78 9.96
N VAL A 13 -8.10 -1.07 9.74
CA VAL A 13 -9.12 -0.03 9.61
C VAL A 13 -10.22 -0.31 10.64
N GLU A 14 -10.21 0.48 11.71
CA GLU A 14 -11.08 0.29 12.89
C GLU A 14 -12.56 0.31 12.50
N ASP A 15 -12.98 1.27 11.68
CA ASP A 15 -14.38 1.45 11.25
C ASP A 15 -14.97 0.22 10.55
N PHE A 16 -14.13 -0.64 9.98
CA PHE A 16 -14.55 -1.82 9.22
C PHE A 16 -14.16 -3.15 9.89
N ASN A 17 -13.53 -3.12 11.07
CA ASN A 17 -12.90 -4.29 11.67
C ASN A 17 -12.08 -5.08 10.64
N LEU A 18 -11.35 -4.36 9.79
CA LEU A 18 -10.61 -4.91 8.67
C LEU A 18 -9.14 -5.04 9.07
N ASN A 19 -8.63 -6.26 9.02
CA ASN A 19 -7.20 -6.55 9.14
C ASN A 19 -6.71 -7.12 7.81
N LEU A 20 -5.81 -6.41 7.14
CA LEU A 20 -5.15 -6.87 5.92
C LEU A 20 -3.65 -6.92 6.11
N LYS A 21 -3.02 -7.86 5.42
CA LYS A 21 -1.57 -7.95 5.22
C LYS A 21 -1.29 -7.79 3.75
N PHE A 22 -0.46 -6.81 3.44
CA PHE A 22 0.08 -6.60 2.11
C PHE A 22 1.50 -7.16 2.03
N LYS A 23 1.72 -8.10 1.11
CA LYS A 23 3.03 -8.65 0.77
C LYS A 23 3.46 -8.08 -0.58
N PRO A 24 4.43 -7.15 -0.62
CA PRO A 24 4.93 -6.62 -1.87
C PRO A 24 5.71 -7.68 -2.66
N GLU A 25 5.49 -7.72 -3.96
CA GLU A 25 6.16 -8.62 -4.92
C GLU A 25 7.07 -7.82 -5.86
N GLY A 26 6.76 -6.55 -6.07
CA GLY A 26 7.59 -5.59 -6.79
C GLY A 26 7.12 -4.16 -6.55
N ALA A 27 7.72 -3.21 -7.26
CA ALA A 27 7.29 -1.82 -7.23
C ALA A 27 7.62 -1.11 -8.55
N ARG A 28 6.73 -0.21 -8.98
CA ARG A 28 7.06 0.85 -9.94
C ARG A 28 7.64 2.04 -9.17
N SER A 29 8.66 2.70 -9.70
CA SER A 29 9.18 3.93 -9.09
C SER A 29 9.52 4.95 -10.16
N GLU A 30 9.24 6.22 -9.87
CA GLU A 30 9.48 7.35 -10.74
C GLU A 30 10.00 8.53 -9.92
N ARG A 31 11.07 9.18 -10.38
CA ARG A 31 11.67 10.35 -9.75
C ARG A 31 11.77 11.48 -10.76
N LEU A 32 11.15 12.61 -10.44
CA LEU A 32 11.16 13.83 -11.22
C LEU A 32 11.84 14.95 -10.43
N ASN A 33 12.80 15.64 -11.04
CA ASN A 33 13.48 16.79 -10.45
C ASN A 33 13.65 17.90 -11.49
N LEU A 34 12.86 18.96 -11.34
CA LEU A 34 12.77 20.11 -12.23
C LEU A 34 12.97 21.40 -11.43
N LEU A 35 14.22 21.75 -11.08
CA LEU A 35 14.64 23.01 -10.40
C LEU A 35 13.77 23.47 -9.21
N ALA A 36 12.58 24.01 -9.45
CA ALA A 36 11.60 24.41 -8.45
C ALA A 36 10.65 23.27 -8.02
N VAL A 37 10.45 22.25 -8.85
CA VAL A 37 9.49 21.15 -8.63
C VAL A 37 10.21 19.83 -8.50
N SER A 38 9.87 19.02 -7.49
CA SER A 38 10.39 17.66 -7.36
C SER A 38 9.31 16.70 -6.89
N SER A 39 9.26 15.50 -7.47
CA SER A 39 8.33 14.43 -7.10
C SER A 39 9.05 13.09 -7.04
N ASP A 40 8.82 12.33 -5.97
CA ASP A 40 9.26 10.95 -5.79
C ASP A 40 7.99 10.08 -5.65
N PHE A 41 7.74 9.18 -6.61
CA PHE A 41 6.59 8.30 -6.65
C PHE A 41 7.03 6.83 -6.58
N VAL A 42 6.41 6.05 -5.67
CA VAL A 42 6.65 4.62 -5.52
C VAL A 42 5.31 3.90 -5.40
N GLN A 43 5.09 2.89 -6.24
CA GLN A 43 3.87 2.08 -6.23
C GLN A 43 4.24 0.60 -6.12
N PRO A 44 4.32 0.05 -4.90
CA PRO A 44 4.42 -1.38 -4.69
C PRO A 44 3.17 -2.11 -5.18
N PHE A 45 3.39 -3.26 -5.80
CA PHE A 45 2.33 -4.19 -6.19
C PHE A 45 2.59 -5.55 -5.54
N GLY A 46 1.53 -6.27 -5.23
CA GLY A 46 1.63 -7.58 -4.58
C GLY A 46 0.31 -8.11 -4.09
N SER A 47 0.39 -9.06 -3.16
CA SER A 47 -0.75 -9.80 -2.65
C SER A 47 -1.27 -9.21 -1.34
N PHE A 48 -2.60 -9.10 -1.26
CA PHE A 48 -3.34 -8.84 -0.03
C PHE A 48 -3.92 -10.14 0.50
N THR A 49 -3.85 -10.30 1.82
CA THR A 49 -4.53 -11.37 2.55
C THR A 49 -5.07 -10.82 3.85
N GLY A 50 -6.26 -11.23 4.28
CA GLY A 50 -6.78 -10.78 5.56
C GLY A 50 -8.22 -11.14 5.78
N GLU A 51 -8.85 -10.41 6.70
CA GLU A 51 -10.19 -10.70 7.17
C GLU A 51 -10.94 -9.45 7.62
N PHE A 52 -12.27 -9.50 7.55
CA PHE A 52 -13.14 -8.49 8.13
C PHE A 52 -14.48 -9.09 8.58
N ILE A 53 -15.23 -8.34 9.38
CA ILE A 53 -16.57 -8.72 9.83
C ILE A 53 -17.63 -8.04 8.98
N LEU A 54 -18.47 -8.83 8.31
CA LEU A 54 -19.63 -8.37 7.56
C LEU A 54 -20.89 -9.00 8.13
N GLN A 55 -21.83 -8.19 8.64
CA GLN A 55 -23.10 -8.68 9.20
C GLN A 55 -22.90 -9.81 10.24
N ASN A 56 -21.96 -9.59 11.18
CA ASN A 56 -21.56 -10.56 12.22
C ASN A 56 -20.94 -11.86 11.69
N LYS A 57 -20.53 -11.91 10.42
CA LYS A 57 -19.80 -13.04 9.83
C LYS A 57 -18.38 -12.63 9.48
N LYS A 58 -17.42 -13.50 9.81
CA LYS A 58 -16.02 -13.35 9.39
C LYS A 58 -15.89 -13.69 7.91
N VAL A 59 -15.33 -12.77 7.13
CA VAL A 59 -15.02 -12.93 5.71
C VAL A 59 -13.51 -12.92 5.54
N ILE A 60 -12.99 -13.92 4.82
CA ILE A 60 -11.56 -14.00 4.46
C ILE A 60 -11.41 -13.44 3.05
N VAL A 61 -10.40 -12.61 2.84
CA VAL A 61 -10.09 -12.02 1.53
C VAL A 61 -8.66 -12.31 1.12
N SER A 62 -8.49 -12.54 -0.19
CA SER A 62 -7.20 -12.58 -0.85
C SER A 62 -7.31 -11.98 -2.25
N GLY A 63 -6.23 -11.36 -2.71
CA GLY A 63 -6.21 -10.75 -4.03
C GLY A 63 -4.89 -10.07 -4.35
N LEU A 64 -4.78 -9.56 -5.57
CA LEU A 64 -3.67 -8.73 -6.00
C LEU A 64 -4.09 -7.25 -5.94
N GLY A 65 -3.13 -6.38 -5.66
CA GLY A 65 -3.36 -4.94 -5.71
C GLY A 65 -2.09 -4.13 -5.62
N VAL A 66 -2.28 -2.82 -5.47
CA VAL A 66 -1.21 -1.83 -5.37
C VAL A 66 -1.42 -0.95 -4.15
N VAL A 67 -0.32 -0.43 -3.60
CA VAL A 67 -0.30 0.67 -2.64
C VAL A 67 0.57 1.78 -3.20
N GLU A 68 0.37 3.02 -2.77
CA GLU A 68 1.12 4.18 -3.28
C GLU A 68 1.77 4.94 -2.12
N ASP A 69 3.03 5.32 -2.33
CA ASP A 69 3.77 6.27 -1.51
C ASP A 69 4.23 7.41 -2.43
N HIS A 70 3.72 8.62 -2.17
CA HIS A 70 3.96 9.79 -3.00
C HIS A 70 4.45 10.96 -2.16
N TYR A 71 5.60 11.50 -2.54
CA TYR A 71 6.14 12.74 -2.01
C TYR A 71 6.33 13.77 -3.13
N ALA A 72 5.78 14.97 -2.97
CA ALA A 72 5.95 16.07 -3.90
C ALA A 72 6.30 17.37 -3.16
N LYS A 73 7.21 18.14 -3.75
CA LYS A 73 7.58 19.50 -3.31
C LYS A 73 7.44 20.45 -4.51
N TRP A 74 6.77 21.57 -4.25
CA TRP A 74 6.45 22.64 -5.19
C TRP A 74 6.98 23.97 -4.66
#